data_AF-A0A7S2H504-F1
#
_entry.id   AF-A0A7S2H504-F1
#
_cell.length_a   1.000
_cell.length_b   1.000
_cell.length_c   1.000
_cell.angle_alpha   90.00
_cell.angle_beta   90.00
_cell.angle_gamma   90.00
#
_symmetry.space_group_name_H-M   'P 1'
#
loop_
_entity.id
_entity.type
_entity.pdbx_description
1 polymer ?
#
loop_
_entity_poly.entity_id
_entity_poly.type
_entity_poly.pdbx_seq_one_letter_code
_entity_poly.pdbx_strand_id
1 'polypeptide(L)'
;PDLETMKSEWATYKKEDDEKPATDEACIRFQAGYVKRLVSYTDYPTFNIDGVIECFLEWEHNKHENIMTFRDKPHKSLMTGHMAPVHHTTWLAERDDTISNYVDKC
;
A
#
# COMPACT_ATOMS: atom_id res chain seq x y z
N PRO A 1 -6.50 5.51 28.49
CA PRO A 1 -6.23 4.29 29.29
C PRO A 1 -5.09 4.58 30.27
N ASP A 2 -4.94 3.80 31.34
CA ASP A 2 -3.76 3.89 32.22
C ASP A 2 -2.52 3.24 31.58
N LEU A 3 -1.36 3.42 32.22
CA LEU A 3 -0.07 2.94 31.73
C LEU A 3 -0.02 1.41 31.57
N GLU A 4 -0.64 0.65 32.48
CA GLU A 4 -0.61 -0.80 32.43
C GLU A 4 -1.47 -1.32 31.28
N THR A 5 -2.63 -0.70 31.06
CA THR A 5 -3.47 -0.97 29.88
C THR A 5 -2.72 -0.69 28.58
N MET A 6 -2.02 0.45 28.46
CA MET A 6 -1.24 0.79 27.26
C MET A 6 -0.09 -0.21 27.00
N LYS A 7 0.64 -0.61 28.04
CA LYS A 7 1.71 -1.62 27.93
C LYS A 7 1.14 -2.97 27.51
N SER A 8 0.00 -3.36 28.06
CA SER A 8 -0.65 -4.63 27.74
C SER A 8 -1.10 -4.67 26.28
N GLU A 9 -1.75 -3.61 25.78
CA GLU A 9 -2.16 -3.53 24.37
C GLU A 9 -0.94 -3.59 23.44
N TRP A 10 0.11 -2.84 23.76
CA TRP A 10 1.37 -2.87 23.00
C TRP A 10 2.00 -4.27 22.98
N ALA A 11 2.04 -4.96 24.12
CA ALA A 11 2.61 -6.30 24.21
C ALA A 11 1.85 -7.31 23.34
N THR A 12 0.51 -7.23 23.31
CA THR A 12 -0.31 -8.06 22.41
C THR A 12 0.01 -7.77 20.95
N TYR A 13 0.00 -6.49 20.56
CA TYR A 13 0.30 -6.10 19.18
C TYR A 13 1.71 -6.53 18.75
N LYS A 14 2.70 -6.37 19.63
CA LYS A 14 4.09 -6.77 19.35
C LYS A 14 4.21 -8.29 19.20
N LYS A 15 3.51 -9.05 20.04
CA LYS A 15 3.47 -10.51 19.92
C LYS A 15 2.87 -10.95 18.59
N GLU A 16 1.75 -10.35 18.17
CA GLU A 16 1.14 -10.64 16.86
C GLU A 16 2.08 -10.31 15.70
N ASP A 17 2.82 -9.19 15.78
CA ASP A 17 3.84 -8.81 14.80
C ASP A 17 5.00 -9.82 14.72
N ASP A 18 5.44 -10.34 15.86
CA ASP A 18 6.54 -11.31 15.93
C ASP A 18 6.11 -12.73 15.51
N GLU A 19 4.85 -13.11 15.74
CA GLU A 19 4.32 -14.45 15.44
C GLU A 19 3.75 -14.59 14.02
N LYS A 20 3.43 -13.48 13.33
CA LYS A 20 2.93 -13.55 11.95
C LYS A 20 3.95 -14.22 11.02
N PRO A 21 3.50 -14.91 9.96
CA PRO A 21 4.42 -15.46 8.96
C PRO A 21 5.35 -14.39 8.40
N ALA A 22 6.63 -14.73 8.17
CA ALA A 22 7.61 -13.84 7.57
C ALA A 22 7.44 -13.75 6.04
N THR A 23 6.22 -13.46 5.58
CA THR A 23 5.87 -13.24 4.17
C THR A 23 5.45 -11.79 3.96
N ASP A 24 5.64 -11.29 2.74
CA ASP A 24 5.26 -9.93 2.37
C ASP A 24 3.74 -9.74 2.52
N GLU A 25 2.93 -10.70 2.06
CA GLU A 25 1.48 -10.70 2.26
C GLU A 25 1.07 -10.60 3.74
N ALA A 26 1.69 -11.37 4.63
CA ALA A 26 1.37 -11.32 6.06
C ALA A 26 1.72 -9.96 6.66
N CYS A 27 2.85 -9.37 6.25
CA CYS A 27 3.23 -8.02 6.68
C CYS A 27 2.25 -6.95 6.18
N ILE A 28 1.84 -7.01 4.91
CA ILE A 28 0.86 -6.10 4.31
C ILE A 28 -0.49 -6.19 5.06
N ARG A 29 -0.99 -7.40 5.27
CA ARG A 29 -2.26 -7.62 5.98
C ARG A 29 -2.21 -7.17 7.44
N PHE A 30 -1.09 -7.40 8.13
CA PHE A 30 -0.89 -6.96 9.51
C PHE A 30 -0.98 -5.43 9.64
N GLN A 31 -0.26 -4.70 8.78
CA GLN A 31 -0.32 -3.24 8.78
C GLN A 31 -1.72 -2.72 8.38
N ALA A 32 -2.39 -3.37 7.43
CA ALA A 32 -3.76 -3.02 7.05
C ALA A 32 -4.74 -3.19 8.23
N GLY A 33 -4.56 -4.23 9.06
CA GLY A 33 -5.31 -4.42 10.30
C GLY A 33 -5.12 -3.26 11.29
N TYR A 34 -3.89 -2.77 11.44
CA TYR A 34 -3.60 -1.59 12.26
C TYR A 34 -4.31 -0.33 11.74
N VAL A 35 -4.26 -0.08 10.43
CA VAL A 35 -4.96 1.06 9.81
C VAL A 35 -6.48 0.96 10.01
N LYS A 36 -7.08 -0.22 9.80
CA LYS A 36 -8.51 -0.45 10.08
C LYS A 36 -8.86 -0.10 11.52
N ARG A 37 -8.02 -0.51 12.48
CA ARG A 37 -8.19 -0.21 13.90
C ARG A 37 -8.17 1.30 14.16
N LEU A 38 -7.17 2.02 13.67
CA LEU A 38 -7.06 3.46 13.87
C LEU A 38 -8.23 4.24 13.25
N VAL A 39 -8.60 3.92 12.01
CA VAL A 39 -9.72 4.59 11.32
C VAL A 39 -11.01 4.42 12.14
N SER A 40 -11.24 3.24 12.72
CA SER A 40 -12.45 2.97 13.52
C SER A 40 -12.58 3.82 14.80
N TYR A 41 -11.50 4.47 15.25
CA TYR A 41 -11.50 5.33 16.44
C TYR A 41 -11.73 6.82 16.13
N THR A 42 -11.90 7.17 14.87
CA THR A 42 -11.99 8.58 14.45
C THR A 42 -13.16 8.78 13.48
N ASP A 43 -13.44 10.04 13.16
CA ASP A 43 -14.35 10.42 12.08
C ASP A 43 -13.68 10.46 10.71
N TYR A 44 -12.44 9.97 10.60
CA TYR A 44 -11.75 9.84 9.32
C TYR A 44 -12.58 8.97 8.38
N PRO A 45 -12.92 9.44 7.16
CA PRO A 45 -13.72 8.67 6.23
C PRO A 45 -13.10 7.30 5.96
N THR A 46 -13.90 6.25 6.18
CA THR A 46 -13.47 4.90 5.84
C THR A 46 -13.28 4.76 4.32
N PHE A 47 -12.45 3.80 3.93
CA PHE A 47 -12.16 3.50 2.53
C PHE A 47 -11.92 2.00 2.37
N ASN A 48 -11.83 1.54 1.11
CA ASN A 48 -11.67 0.13 0.80
C ASN A 48 -10.25 -0.38 1.11
N ILE A 49 -9.95 -0.61 2.40
CA ILE A 49 -8.65 -1.11 2.87
C ILE A 49 -8.36 -2.51 2.33
N ASP A 50 -9.37 -3.37 2.16
CA ASP A 50 -9.17 -4.68 1.54
C ASP A 50 -8.72 -4.56 0.09
N GLY A 51 -9.29 -3.62 -0.68
CA GLY A 51 -8.79 -3.29 -2.00
C GLY A 51 -7.35 -2.77 -2.01
N VAL A 52 -6.93 -2.05 -0.95
CA VAL A 52 -5.54 -1.57 -0.83
C VAL A 52 -4.59 -2.76 -0.63
N ILE A 53 -4.98 -3.75 0.16
CA ILE A 53 -4.21 -5.00 0.33
C ILE A 53 -4.02 -5.67 -1.03
N GLU A 54 -5.09 -5.88 -1.79
CA GLU A 54 -5.00 -6.55 -3.09
C GLU A 54 -4.13 -5.75 -4.09
N CYS A 55 -4.18 -4.41 -4.04
CA CYS A 55 -3.31 -3.56 -4.86
C CYS A 55 -1.81 -3.73 -4.49
N PHE A 56 -1.49 -3.90 -3.20
CA PHE A 56 -0.12 -4.19 -2.77
C PHE A 56 0.34 -5.59 -3.19
N LEU A 57 -0.54 -6.59 -3.14
CA LEU A 57 -0.23 -7.94 -3.61
C LEU A 57 0.00 -7.97 -5.13
N GLU A 58 -0.80 -7.22 -5.89
CA GLU A 58 -0.57 -7.02 -7.33
C GLU A 58 0.78 -6.34 -7.60
N TRP A 59 1.12 -5.29 -6.84
CA TRP A 59 2.40 -4.61 -6.94
C TRP A 59 3.59 -5.54 -6.62
N GLU A 60 3.48 -6.35 -5.57
CA GLU A 60 4.48 -7.36 -5.21
C GLU A 60 4.67 -8.36 -6.35
N HIS A 61 3.57 -8.88 -6.89
CA HIS A 61 3.59 -9.80 -8.02
C HIS A 61 4.23 -9.18 -9.27
N ASN A 62 3.88 -7.94 -9.61
CA ASN A 62 4.46 -7.22 -10.74
C ASN A 62 6.00 -7.05 -10.60
N LYS A 63 6.50 -6.85 -9.38
CA LYS A 63 7.95 -6.80 -9.11
C LYS A 63 8.64 -8.14 -9.30
N HIS A 64 7.97 -9.24 -8.93
CA HIS A 64 8.46 -10.59 -9.19
C HIS A 64 8.41 -10.95 -10.68
N GLU A 65 7.35 -10.54 -11.39
CA GLU A 65 7.21 -10.73 -12.84
C GLU A 65 8.35 -10.03 -13.58
N ASN A 66 8.58 -8.74 -13.30
CA ASN A 66 9.70 -8.00 -13.88
C ASN A 66 10.08 -6.75 -13.06
N ILE A 67 11.21 -6.85 -12.37
CA ILE A 67 11.74 -5.77 -11.52
C ILE A 67 12.08 -4.48 -12.28
N MET A 68 12.27 -4.53 -13.60
CA MET A 68 12.60 -3.37 -14.43
C MET A 68 11.38 -2.71 -15.08
N THR A 69 10.20 -3.36 -15.06
CA THR A 69 8.99 -2.82 -15.73
C THR A 69 7.75 -2.77 -14.83
N PHE A 70 7.85 -3.15 -13.55
CA PHE A 70 6.71 -3.10 -12.62
C PHE A 70 6.07 -1.69 -12.49
N ARG A 71 6.84 -0.62 -12.75
CA ARG A 71 6.35 0.77 -12.73
C ARG A 71 5.47 1.13 -13.94
N ASP A 72 5.50 0.33 -15.00
CA ASP A 72 4.71 0.55 -16.21
C ASP A 72 3.28 -0.01 -16.07
N LYS A 73 2.95 -0.64 -14.92
CA LYS A 73 1.66 -1.28 -14.65
C LYS A 73 0.73 -0.28 -13.93
N PRO A 74 -0.38 0.16 -14.55
CA PRO A 74 -1.33 1.05 -13.88
C PRO A 74 -2.21 0.30 -12.89
N HIS A 75 -2.62 0.98 -11.81
CA HIS A 75 -3.58 0.46 -10.83
C HIS A 75 -4.86 1.30 -10.80
N LYS A 76 -5.95 0.68 -10.37
CA LYS A 76 -7.25 1.35 -10.22
C LYS A 76 -7.32 2.12 -8.90
N SER A 77 -7.73 3.39 -8.97
CA SER A 77 -8.02 4.17 -7.76
C SER A 77 -9.16 3.53 -6.97
N LEU A 78 -8.91 3.27 -5.69
CA LEU A 78 -9.93 2.75 -4.77
C LEU A 78 -10.86 3.84 -4.22
N MET A 79 -10.52 5.10 -4.46
CA MET A 79 -11.32 6.26 -4.05
C MET A 79 -12.26 6.71 -5.17
N THR A 80 -11.75 6.77 -6.42
CA THR A 80 -12.52 7.28 -7.57
C THR A 80 -12.96 6.19 -8.54
N GLY A 81 -12.40 4.99 -8.45
CA GLY A 81 -12.69 3.89 -9.37
C GLY A 81 -12.08 4.04 -10.76
N HIS A 82 -11.36 5.13 -11.05
CA HIS A 82 -10.70 5.33 -12.34
C HIS A 82 -9.38 4.55 -12.41
N MET A 83 -9.12 3.95 -13.57
CA MET A 83 -7.82 3.34 -13.86
C MET A 83 -6.79 4.45 -14.11
N ALA A 84 -5.59 4.32 -13.52
CA ALA A 84 -4.50 5.24 -13.84
C ALA A 84 -4.15 5.14 -15.34
N PRO A 85 -3.89 6.28 -16.03
CA PRO A 85 -3.42 6.23 -17.40
C PRO A 85 -2.04 5.58 -17.47
N VAL A 86 -1.74 4.93 -18.60
CA VAL A 86 -0.39 4.46 -18.88
C VAL A 86 0.48 5.68 -19.20
N HIS A 87 1.67 5.75 -18.61
CA HIS A 87 2.60 6.85 -18.83
C HIS A 87 3.10 6.87 -20.29
N HIS A 88 3.41 8.06 -20.81
CA HIS A 88 3.82 8.25 -22.21
C HIS A 88 5.19 7.64 -22.57
N THR A 89 6.03 7.37 -21.56
CA THR A 89 7.35 6.74 -21.70
C THR A 89 7.47 5.58 -20.69
N THR A 90 8.06 4.45 -21.07
CA THR A 90 8.36 3.38 -20.11
C THR A 90 9.41 3.81 -19.10
N TRP A 91 9.34 3.27 -17.88
CA TRP A 91 10.22 3.66 -16.79
C TRP A 91 11.71 3.51 -17.14
N LEU A 92 12.08 2.46 -17.87
CA LEU A 92 13.47 2.21 -18.24
C LEU A 92 14.02 3.22 -19.27
N ALA A 93 13.14 3.78 -20.11
CA ALA A 93 13.51 4.74 -21.13
C ALA A 93 13.44 6.19 -20.63
N GLU A 94 12.65 6.47 -19.60
CA GLU A 94 12.47 7.80 -19.04
C GLU A 94 13.65 8.18 -18.13
N ARG A 95 14.30 9.30 -18.45
CA ARG A 95 15.50 9.79 -17.74
C ARG A 95 15.35 11.18 -17.17
N ASP A 96 14.27 11.88 -17.54
CA ASP A 96 13.94 13.20 -17.05
C ASP A 96 12.86 13.07 -15.95
N ASP A 97 13.28 13.28 -14.71
CA ASP A 97 12.46 13.17 -13.49
C ASP A 97 11.76 14.49 -13.11
N THR A 98 11.79 15.49 -14.00
CA THR A 98 11.07 16.74 -13.76
C THR A 98 9.56 16.56 -13.83
N ILE A 99 8.84 17.31 -13.00
CA ILE A 99 7.37 17.29 -13.00
C ILE A 99 6.80 17.70 -14.37
N SER A 100 7.41 18.68 -15.04
CA SER A 100 6.98 19.14 -16.37
C SER A 100 7.03 18.02 -17.39
N ASN A 101 8.11 17.23 -17.40
CA ASN A 101 8.21 16.10 -18.32
C ASN A 101 7.14 15.04 -18.04
N TYR A 102 6.84 14.78 -16.77
CA TYR A 102 5.88 13.76 -16.32
C TYR A 102 4.41 14.13 -16.60
N VAL A 103 4.02 15.41 -16.49
CA VAL A 103 2.60 15.83 -16.57
C VAL A 103 2.21 16.45 -17.91
N ASP A 104 3.12 17.13 -18.61
CA ASP A 104 2.78 17.95 -19.78
C ASP A 104 2.71 17.15 -21.10
N LYS A 105 3.20 15.91 -21.11
CA LYS A 105 3.23 15.03 -22.28
C LYS A 105 2.08 14.01 -22.32
N CYS A 106 1.17 14.06 -21.34
CA CYS A 106 -0.04 13.23 -21.28
C CYS A 106 -1.18 13.79 -22.14
#